data_AF-A0A844EMQ0-F1
#
_entry.id   AF-A0A844EMQ0-F1
#
_cell.length_a   1.000
_cell.length_b   1.000
_cell.length_c   1.000
_cell.angle_alpha   90.00
_cell.angle_beta   90.00
_cell.angle_gamma   90.00
#
_symmetry.space_group_name_H-M   'P 1'
#
loop_
_entity.id
_entity.type
_entity.pdbx_description
1 polymer ?
#
loop_
_entity_poly.entity_id
_entity_poly.type
_entity_poly.pdbx_seq_one_letter_code
_entity_poly.pdbx_strand_id
1 'polypeptide(L)'
;LSHFIRGESWSYTIFYFARLLYGGRTLNHYLSVFWYINVYLLALVFTSIVITYVKNREAQIIVAFSSLIISTSYKHIYFLSYKYVPWDLDVAFIAMFFMIFGYLYFHKIQQLVKDLWVIIPATMLTVWLFWMQHMDRFNFALFLKSKIIHASYHHIAISRVSYVTFIPIIVCLVVFSASYYFCKFMPQFIIKPVQLLGQQTLGIMFLHKAVIDIIDEAGYNGAIMETVLAVLISFALSLLYGFIKQRFKNSQIRRSAS
;
A
#
# COMPACT_ATOMS: atom_id res chain seq x y z
N LEU A 1 -17.28 0.78 -16.73
CA LEU A 1 -17.69 1.79 -15.73
C LEU A 1 -18.01 3.13 -16.39
N SER A 2 -17.06 3.90 -16.95
CA SER A 2 -17.36 5.20 -17.59
C SER A 2 -18.55 5.16 -18.57
N HIS A 3 -18.46 4.37 -19.64
CA HIS A 3 -19.51 4.33 -20.67
C HIS A 3 -20.79 3.64 -20.18
N PHE A 4 -20.65 2.45 -19.60
CA PHE A 4 -21.79 1.58 -19.28
C PHE A 4 -22.56 1.93 -18.00
N ILE A 5 -21.92 2.62 -17.05
CA ILE A 5 -22.55 2.95 -15.76
C ILE A 5 -22.84 4.45 -15.68
N ARG A 6 -21.89 5.30 -16.11
CA ARG A 6 -22.04 6.76 -16.06
C ARG A 6 -22.52 7.40 -17.35
N GLY A 7 -22.71 6.62 -18.42
CA GLY A 7 -23.15 7.15 -19.72
C GLY A 7 -22.10 8.01 -20.46
N GLU A 8 -20.84 7.98 -20.05
CA GLU A 8 -19.77 8.81 -20.63
C GLU A 8 -19.42 8.39 -22.07
N SER A 9 -18.83 9.29 -22.86
CA SER A 9 -18.48 8.99 -24.26
C SER A 9 -17.38 7.93 -24.42
N TRP A 10 -17.30 7.31 -25.61
CA TRP A 10 -16.21 6.38 -25.96
C TRP A 10 -14.84 7.06 -25.95
N SER A 11 -14.76 8.33 -26.39
CA SER A 11 -13.52 9.11 -26.33
C SER A 11 -13.06 9.34 -24.89
N TYR A 12 -14.00 9.64 -23.98
CA TYR A 12 -13.72 9.74 -22.55
C TYR A 12 -13.20 8.41 -21.98
N THR A 13 -13.81 7.29 -22.39
CA THR A 13 -13.41 5.95 -21.94
C THR A 13 -12.00 5.57 -22.42
N ILE A 14 -11.66 5.85 -23.68
CA ILE A 14 -10.31 5.62 -24.23
C ILE A 14 -9.28 6.52 -23.53
N PHE A 15 -9.61 7.79 -23.33
CA PHE A 15 -8.76 8.69 -22.56
C PHE A 15 -8.57 8.22 -21.11
N TYR A 16 -9.57 7.56 -20.54
CA TYR A 16 -9.50 6.91 -19.24
C TYR A 16 -8.46 5.77 -19.19
N PHE A 17 -8.36 4.96 -20.24
CA PHE A 17 -7.29 3.96 -20.38
C PHE A 17 -5.92 4.61 -20.56
N ALA A 18 -5.81 5.72 -21.28
CA ALA A 18 -4.56 6.46 -21.39
C ALA A 18 -4.11 7.01 -20.02
N ARG A 19 -5.03 7.48 -19.18
CA ARG A 19 -4.74 7.90 -17.79
C ARG A 19 -4.21 6.75 -16.93
N LEU A 20 -4.74 5.53 -17.09
CA LEU A 20 -4.20 4.31 -16.44
C LEU A 20 -2.71 4.11 -16.77
N LEU A 21 -2.35 4.29 -18.03
CA LEU A 21 -0.97 4.20 -18.49
C LEU A 21 -0.10 5.36 -17.98
N TYR A 22 -0.63 6.58 -17.84
CA TYR A 22 0.14 7.73 -17.34
C TYR A 22 0.33 7.73 -15.81
N GLY A 23 -0.66 7.23 -15.07
CA GLY A 23 -0.57 7.03 -13.63
C GLY A 23 -0.55 8.30 -12.77
N GLY A 24 -0.15 8.12 -11.51
CA GLY A 24 -0.05 9.18 -10.50
C GLY A 24 -1.38 9.89 -10.22
N ARG A 25 -1.33 11.21 -10.00
CA ARG A 25 -2.49 12.04 -9.65
C ARG A 25 -3.56 12.18 -10.75
N THR A 26 -3.28 11.68 -11.96
CA THR A 26 -4.28 11.63 -13.05
C THR A 26 -5.34 10.54 -12.81
N LEU A 27 -5.04 9.60 -11.91
CA LEU A 27 -5.95 8.53 -11.49
C LEU A 27 -6.85 8.99 -10.35
N ASN A 28 -8.09 9.33 -10.66
CA ASN A 28 -9.10 9.80 -9.70
C ASN A 28 -10.38 8.95 -9.75
N HIS A 29 -11.33 9.22 -8.86
CA HIS A 29 -12.58 8.44 -8.69
C HIS A 29 -12.29 6.94 -8.46
N TYR A 30 -13.04 6.03 -9.08
CA TYR A 30 -12.79 4.59 -9.00
C TYR A 30 -11.39 4.17 -9.46
N LEU A 31 -10.68 4.96 -10.27
CA LEU A 31 -9.31 4.64 -10.66
C LEU A 31 -8.25 5.02 -9.60
N SER A 32 -8.66 5.74 -8.55
CA SER A 32 -7.76 6.26 -7.52
C SER A 32 -7.00 5.21 -6.73
N VAL A 33 -7.27 3.91 -6.90
CA VAL A 33 -6.47 2.85 -6.28
C VAL A 33 -5.31 2.42 -7.19
N PHE A 34 -5.46 2.53 -8.51
CA PHE A 34 -4.48 2.01 -9.48
C PHE A 34 -3.17 2.79 -9.53
N TRP A 35 -3.05 3.96 -8.91
CA TRP A 35 -1.75 4.64 -8.82
C TRP A 35 -0.72 3.77 -8.07
N TYR A 36 -1.18 2.97 -7.09
CA TYR A 36 -0.34 2.05 -6.34
C TYR A 36 0.33 1.00 -7.24
N ILE A 37 -0.36 0.46 -8.26
CA ILE A 37 0.24 -0.60 -9.10
C ILE A 37 1.42 -0.07 -9.91
N ASN A 38 1.33 1.17 -10.43
CA ASN A 38 2.41 1.81 -11.17
C ASN A 38 3.64 2.02 -10.28
N VAL A 39 3.43 2.55 -9.07
CA VAL A 39 4.48 2.74 -8.06
C VAL A 39 5.10 1.39 -7.66
N TYR A 40 4.27 0.38 -7.41
CA TYR A 40 4.72 -0.96 -7.00
C TYR A 40 5.58 -1.62 -8.07
N LEU A 41 5.15 -1.58 -9.34
CA LEU A 41 5.91 -2.15 -10.45
C LEU A 41 7.26 -1.44 -10.64
N LEU A 42 7.28 -0.11 -10.61
CA LEU A 42 8.53 0.66 -10.69
C LEU A 42 9.47 0.35 -9.52
N ALA A 43 8.95 0.32 -8.30
CA ALA A 43 9.73 0.00 -7.11
C ALA A 43 10.31 -1.42 -7.17
N LEU A 44 9.56 -2.40 -7.68
CA LEU A 44 10.04 -3.76 -7.91
C LEU A 44 11.18 -3.79 -8.93
N VAL A 45 11.03 -3.11 -10.07
CA VAL A 45 12.08 -3.02 -11.10
C VAL A 45 13.34 -2.39 -10.52
N PHE A 46 13.23 -1.24 -9.86
CA PHE A 46 14.39 -0.56 -9.29
C PHE A 46 15.06 -1.37 -8.18
N THR A 47 14.27 -1.97 -7.28
CA THR A 47 14.80 -2.84 -6.22
C THR A 47 15.52 -4.06 -6.82
N SER A 48 14.95 -4.67 -7.86
CA SER A 48 15.55 -5.81 -8.54
C SER A 48 16.87 -5.44 -9.21
N ILE A 49 16.95 -4.27 -9.85
CA ILE A 49 18.20 -3.74 -10.41
C ILE A 49 19.24 -3.57 -9.30
N VAL A 50 18.88 -2.94 -8.18
CA VAL A 50 19.82 -2.71 -7.06
C VAL A 50 20.33 -4.03 -6.48
N ILE A 51 19.44 -4.97 -6.17
CA ILE A 51 19.83 -6.29 -5.63
C ILE A 51 20.69 -7.08 -6.63
N THR A 52 20.41 -6.94 -7.93
CA THR A 52 21.14 -7.67 -8.98
C THR A 52 22.55 -7.11 -9.17
N TYR A 53 22.71 -5.78 -9.27
CA TYR A 53 23.98 -5.16 -9.63
C TYR A 53 24.83 -4.72 -8.43
N VAL A 54 24.21 -4.32 -7.31
CA VAL A 54 24.93 -3.87 -6.11
C VAL A 54 25.04 -5.04 -5.13
N LYS A 55 26.17 -5.77 -5.18
CA LYS A 55 26.36 -6.95 -4.31
C LYS A 55 26.72 -6.62 -2.86
N ASN A 56 27.36 -5.47 -2.63
CA ASN A 56 27.74 -5.04 -1.29
C ASN A 56 26.52 -4.56 -0.50
N ARG A 57 26.28 -5.17 0.66
CA ARG A 57 25.20 -4.81 1.59
C ARG A 57 25.20 -3.34 1.97
N GLU A 58 26.36 -2.78 2.34
CA GLU A 58 26.45 -1.39 2.78
C GLU A 58 26.14 -0.43 1.63
N ALA A 59 26.55 -0.79 0.41
CA ALA A 59 26.19 -0.02 -0.78
C ALA A 59 24.69 -0.07 -1.07
N GLN A 60 24.02 -1.23 -0.86
CA GLN A 60 22.55 -1.30 -0.98
C GLN A 60 21.85 -0.39 0.04
N ILE A 61 22.36 -0.31 1.28
CA ILE A 61 21.84 0.59 2.33
C ILE A 61 22.02 2.05 1.90
N ILE A 62 23.20 2.42 1.42
CA ILE A 62 23.47 3.78 0.92
C ILE A 62 22.49 4.14 -0.20
N VAL A 63 22.32 3.26 -1.19
CA VAL A 63 21.39 3.50 -2.31
C VAL A 63 19.94 3.64 -1.81
N ALA A 64 19.52 2.80 -0.87
CA ALA A 64 18.19 2.90 -0.26
C ALA A 64 17.99 4.27 0.41
N PHE A 65 18.92 4.71 1.28
CA PHE A 65 18.81 6.00 1.94
C PHE A 65 18.92 7.18 0.98
N SER A 66 19.81 7.13 -0.01
CA SER A 66 19.91 8.15 -1.06
C SER A 66 18.58 8.30 -1.80
N SER A 67 17.92 7.19 -2.14
CA SER A 67 16.63 7.22 -2.83
C SER A 67 15.53 7.87 -1.97
N LEU A 68 15.51 7.58 -0.66
CA LEU A 68 14.58 8.18 0.27
C LEU A 68 14.83 9.69 0.45
N ILE A 69 16.10 10.09 0.57
CA ILE A 69 16.49 11.50 0.67
C ILE A 69 16.04 12.25 -0.57
N ILE A 70 16.44 11.78 -1.77
CA ILE A 70 16.05 12.40 -3.04
C ILE A 70 14.53 12.58 -3.09
N SER A 71 13.79 11.52 -2.76
CA SER A 71 12.33 11.48 -2.81
C SER A 71 11.61 12.39 -1.79
N THR A 72 12.27 12.78 -0.71
CA THR A 72 11.68 13.59 0.38
C THR A 72 12.21 15.03 0.45
N SER A 73 13.27 15.35 -0.31
CA SER A 73 13.92 16.66 -0.36
C SER A 73 13.08 17.76 -1.00
N TYR A 74 12.10 17.42 -1.85
CA TYR A 74 11.21 18.38 -2.50
C TYR A 74 9.75 18.13 -2.15
N LYS A 75 8.91 19.16 -2.29
CA LYS A 75 7.45 19.03 -2.15
C LYS A 75 6.82 18.59 -3.47
N HIS A 76 7.15 19.25 -4.57
CA HIS A 76 6.65 18.96 -5.90
C HIS A 76 7.77 19.21 -6.94
N ILE A 77 7.77 18.42 -8.01
CA ILE A 77 8.58 18.65 -9.21
C ILE A 77 7.61 18.81 -10.37
N TYR A 78 7.74 19.90 -11.11
CA TYR A 78 7.02 20.08 -12.37
C TYR A 78 7.67 19.21 -13.44
N PHE A 79 6.88 18.35 -14.06
CA PHE A 79 7.28 17.57 -15.22
C PHE A 79 6.44 18.02 -16.42
N LEU A 80 7.10 18.66 -17.40
CA LEU A 80 6.43 19.36 -18.49
C LEU A 80 5.40 20.36 -17.93
N SER A 81 4.13 20.26 -18.35
CA SER A 81 3.03 21.09 -17.86
C SER A 81 2.35 20.57 -16.59
N TYR A 82 2.76 19.41 -16.06
CA TYR A 82 2.12 18.77 -14.91
C TYR A 82 2.91 19.01 -13.62
N LYS A 83 2.21 19.31 -12.52
CA LYS A 83 2.80 19.59 -11.19
C LYS A 83 3.45 18.39 -10.50
N TYR A 84 3.28 17.19 -11.05
CA TYR A 84 3.72 15.93 -10.46
C TYR A 84 4.43 15.08 -11.51
N VAL A 85 5.34 14.23 -11.05
CA VAL A 85 6.08 13.30 -11.91
C VAL A 85 5.12 12.20 -12.40
N PRO A 86 5.20 11.76 -13.67
CA PRO A 86 4.41 10.65 -14.16
C PRO A 86 4.61 9.39 -13.30
N TRP A 87 3.55 8.57 -13.20
CA TRP A 87 3.52 7.34 -12.43
C TRP A 87 3.78 7.46 -10.92
N ASP A 88 3.88 8.67 -10.38
CA ASP A 88 4.42 8.90 -9.03
C ASP A 88 5.81 8.24 -8.86
N LEU A 89 6.68 8.37 -9.87
CA LEU A 89 8.03 7.77 -9.87
C LEU A 89 8.85 8.14 -8.64
N ASP A 90 8.68 9.36 -8.13
CA ASP A 90 9.32 9.80 -6.90
C ASP A 90 8.87 8.97 -5.69
N VAL A 91 7.60 8.63 -5.60
CA VAL A 91 7.06 7.74 -4.57
C VAL A 91 7.63 6.33 -4.71
N ALA A 92 7.91 5.87 -5.93
CA ALA A 92 8.55 4.57 -6.16
C ALA A 92 9.93 4.47 -5.49
N PHE A 93 10.67 5.57 -5.33
CA PHE A 93 11.90 5.59 -4.55
C PHE A 93 11.67 5.41 -3.03
N ILE A 94 10.59 5.95 -2.48
CA ILE A 94 10.21 5.65 -1.08
C ILE A 94 9.88 4.16 -0.93
N ALA A 95 9.11 3.61 -1.86
CA ALA A 95 8.76 2.20 -1.85
C ALA A 95 10.01 1.31 -2.01
N MET A 96 10.94 1.67 -2.89
CA MET A 96 12.22 0.98 -3.06
C MET A 96 13.03 0.95 -1.76
N PHE A 97 13.10 2.06 -1.02
CA PHE A 97 13.74 2.09 0.30
C PHE A 97 13.16 1.00 1.23
N PHE A 98 11.83 0.93 1.37
CA PHE A 98 11.19 -0.07 2.22
C PHE A 98 11.34 -1.50 1.69
N MET A 99 11.36 -1.69 0.37
CA MET A 99 11.60 -3.01 -0.23
C MET A 99 13.02 -3.51 0.02
N ILE A 100 14.04 -2.66 -0.16
CA ILE A 100 15.44 -3.01 0.15
C ILE A 100 15.60 -3.25 1.65
N PHE A 101 14.99 -2.42 2.50
CA PHE A 101 14.99 -2.61 3.95
C PHE A 101 14.37 -3.97 4.32
N GLY A 102 13.20 -4.29 3.76
CA GLY A 102 12.56 -5.58 3.94
C GLY A 102 13.47 -6.73 3.50
N TYR A 103 14.06 -6.65 2.31
CA TYR A 103 14.99 -7.66 1.78
C TYR A 103 16.19 -7.91 2.71
N LEU A 104 16.84 -6.85 3.18
CA LEU A 104 18.07 -6.96 4.00
C LEU A 104 17.80 -7.40 5.45
N TYR A 105 16.65 -7.04 6.01
CA TYR A 105 16.38 -7.18 7.44
C TYR A 105 15.26 -8.17 7.76
N PHE A 106 14.68 -8.86 6.77
CA PHE A 106 13.54 -9.78 6.95
C PHE A 106 13.70 -10.75 8.12
N HIS A 107 14.80 -11.50 8.15
CA HIS A 107 15.06 -12.48 9.20
C HIS A 107 15.22 -11.85 10.58
N LYS A 108 15.84 -10.67 10.66
CA LYS A 108 15.96 -9.94 11.93
C LYS A 108 14.60 -9.45 12.41
N ILE A 109 13.76 -8.92 11.51
CA ILE A 109 12.40 -8.50 11.83
C ILE A 109 11.58 -9.69 12.38
N GLN A 110 11.69 -10.88 11.78
CA GLN A 110 11.02 -12.08 12.27
C GLN A 110 11.43 -12.49 13.70
N GLN A 111 12.67 -12.20 14.10
CA GLN A 111 13.14 -12.42 15.47
C GLN A 111 12.60 -11.33 16.41
N LEU A 112 12.70 -10.05 16.01
CA LEU A 112 12.23 -8.90 16.81
C LEU A 112 10.72 -8.97 17.09
N VAL A 113 9.93 -9.44 16.12
CA VAL A 113 8.47 -9.62 16.24
C VAL A 113 8.06 -10.63 17.32
N LYS A 114 8.99 -11.47 17.79
CA LYS A 114 8.74 -12.46 18.85
C LYS A 114 9.27 -12.00 20.21
N ASP A 115 10.15 -11.01 20.24
CA ASP A 115 10.82 -10.57 21.45
C ASP A 115 10.00 -9.52 22.20
N LEU A 116 9.43 -9.90 23.35
CA LEU A 116 8.63 -9.00 24.18
C LEU A 116 9.40 -7.76 24.64
N TRP A 117 10.72 -7.87 24.85
CA TRP A 117 11.55 -6.74 25.27
C TRP A 117 11.67 -5.66 24.20
N VAL A 118 11.48 -6.01 22.93
CA VAL A 118 11.43 -5.05 21.81
C VAL A 118 10.01 -4.54 21.59
N ILE A 119 9.02 -5.42 21.74
CA ILE A 119 7.63 -5.14 21.38
C ILE A 119 6.96 -4.20 22.39
N ILE A 120 7.21 -4.39 23.68
CA ILE A 120 6.68 -3.52 24.74
C ILE A 120 7.10 -2.05 24.50
N PRO A 121 8.39 -1.71 24.38
CA PRO A 121 8.78 -0.32 24.13
C PRO A 121 8.32 0.18 22.75
N ALA A 122 8.32 -0.65 21.71
CA ALA A 122 7.80 -0.25 20.40
C ALA A 122 6.29 0.09 20.46
N THR A 123 5.52 -0.68 21.24
CA THR A 123 4.09 -0.44 21.47
C THR A 123 3.87 0.83 22.28
N MET A 124 4.60 1.01 23.38
CA MET A 124 4.54 2.23 24.19
C MET A 124 4.87 3.47 23.36
N LEU A 125 5.92 3.40 22.53
CA LEU A 125 6.30 4.49 21.64
C LEU A 125 5.23 4.76 20.58
N THR A 126 4.62 3.72 20.00
CA THR A 126 3.53 3.88 19.02
C THR A 126 2.30 4.55 19.64
N VAL A 127 1.89 4.10 20.83
CA VAL A 127 0.77 4.71 21.58
C VAL A 127 1.09 6.15 21.94
N TRP A 128 2.32 6.43 22.37
CA TRP A 128 2.78 7.79 22.65
C TRP A 128 2.73 8.70 21.41
N LEU A 129 3.17 8.21 20.24
CA LEU A 129 3.11 8.95 18.99
C LEU A 129 1.66 9.30 18.62
N PHE A 130 0.73 8.36 18.79
CA PHE A 130 -0.70 8.62 18.54
C PHE A 130 -1.29 9.59 19.55
N TRP A 131 -0.92 9.50 20.83
CA TRP A 131 -1.33 10.47 21.84
C TRP A 131 -0.84 11.88 21.52
N MET A 132 0.44 12.02 21.13
CA MET A 132 1.02 13.30 20.74
C MET A 132 0.37 13.88 19.48
N GLN A 133 -0.02 13.02 18.53
CA GLN A 133 -0.78 13.44 17.35
C GLN A 133 -2.19 13.90 17.70
N HIS A 134 -2.86 13.24 18.65
CA HIS A 134 -4.18 13.63 19.11
C HIS A 134 -4.17 14.97 19.87
N MET A 135 -3.08 15.28 20.57
CA MET A 135 -2.90 16.54 21.32
C MET A 135 -2.38 17.69 20.45
N ASP A 136 -2.36 17.53 19.11
CA ASP A 136 -1.81 18.49 18.13
C ASP A 136 -0.33 18.90 18.36
N ARG A 137 0.40 18.18 19.21
CA ARG A 137 1.82 18.44 19.51
C ARG A 137 2.76 17.85 18.46
N PHE A 138 2.24 16.94 17.66
CA PHE A 138 2.96 16.20 16.64
C PHE A 138 2.06 16.07 15.40
N ASN A 139 2.56 16.50 14.24
CA ASN A 139 1.83 16.34 12.99
C ASN A 139 2.66 15.50 12.03
N PHE A 140 2.27 14.23 11.91
CA PHE A 140 2.80 13.31 10.92
C PHE A 140 1.70 12.81 10.00
N ALA A 141 1.90 13.03 8.71
CA ALA A 141 1.06 12.51 7.67
C ALA A 141 1.94 12.05 6.50
N LEU A 142 1.81 10.78 6.14
CA LEU A 142 2.53 10.15 5.03
C LEU A 142 1.52 9.78 3.93
N PHE A 143 1.08 10.77 3.16
CA PHE A 143 0.21 10.53 2.00
C PHE A 143 1.05 10.38 0.74
N LEU A 144 1.13 9.14 0.27
CA LEU A 144 1.99 8.77 -0.85
C LEU A 144 1.38 9.09 -2.22
N LYS A 145 0.06 9.19 -2.36
CA LYS A 145 -0.58 9.59 -3.64
C LYS A 145 -0.29 11.07 -3.94
N SER A 146 0.72 11.31 -4.78
CA SER A 146 1.23 12.60 -5.30
C SER A 146 1.13 13.86 -4.41
N LYS A 147 2.03 14.21 -3.50
CA LYS A 147 2.70 13.52 -2.41
C LYS A 147 2.66 14.57 -1.29
N ILE A 148 2.11 14.24 -0.12
CA ILE A 148 1.93 15.17 1.00
C ILE A 148 2.59 14.52 2.21
N ILE A 149 3.74 15.07 2.60
CA ILE A 149 4.50 14.62 3.76
C ILE A 149 4.52 15.75 4.77
N HIS A 150 3.69 15.62 5.81
CA HIS A 150 3.79 16.45 7.01
C HIS A 150 4.63 15.70 8.02
N ALA A 151 5.66 16.35 8.52
CA ALA A 151 6.50 15.83 9.59
C ALA A 151 6.99 17.03 10.38
N SER A 152 6.23 17.41 11.40
CA SER A 152 6.56 18.50 12.31
C SER A 152 6.33 18.05 13.74
N TYR A 153 7.32 18.25 14.59
CA TYR A 153 7.22 18.07 16.04
C TYR A 153 7.68 19.36 16.70
N HIS A 154 6.93 19.84 17.69
CA HIS A 154 7.24 21.07 18.41
C HIS A 154 8.74 21.20 18.75
N HIS A 155 9.39 22.22 18.18
CA HIS A 155 10.76 22.68 18.49
C HIS A 155 11.93 21.68 18.36
N ILE A 156 11.70 20.44 17.90
CA ILE A 156 12.77 19.47 17.65
C ILE A 156 12.95 19.31 16.14
N ALA A 157 14.05 19.86 15.62
CA ALA A 157 14.43 19.76 14.21
C ALA A 157 15.01 18.37 13.87
N ILE A 158 14.17 17.33 13.90
CA ILE A 158 14.50 16.04 13.30
C ILE A 158 14.27 16.11 11.79
N SER A 159 15.19 15.57 10.98
CA SER A 159 15.06 15.52 9.53
C SER A 159 13.78 14.77 9.11
N ARG A 160 13.09 15.27 8.07
CA ARG A 160 11.89 14.64 7.48
C ARG A 160 12.15 13.16 7.13
N VAL A 161 13.35 12.85 6.67
CA VAL A 161 13.80 11.49 6.31
C VAL A 161 13.69 10.54 7.51
N SER A 162 14.09 11.02 8.70
CA SER A 162 14.05 10.22 9.92
C SER A 162 12.63 9.86 10.31
N TYR A 163 11.69 10.81 10.24
CA TYR A 163 10.27 10.53 10.50
C TYR A 163 9.68 9.51 9.52
N VAL A 164 9.94 9.70 8.22
CA VAL A 164 9.47 8.78 7.18
C VAL A 164 10.09 7.39 7.33
N THR A 165 11.30 7.28 7.88
CA THR A 165 11.97 6.00 8.13
C THR A 165 11.42 5.32 9.39
N PHE A 166 11.53 5.97 10.54
CA PHE A 166 11.32 5.31 11.83
C PHE A 166 9.85 5.05 12.14
N ILE A 167 8.95 5.99 11.86
CA ILE A 167 7.55 5.85 12.26
C ILE A 167 6.90 4.65 11.56
N PRO A 168 6.97 4.51 10.22
CA PRO A 168 6.38 3.35 9.56
C PRO A 168 7.02 2.03 10.03
N ILE A 169 8.33 1.99 10.25
CA ILE A 169 9.01 0.76 10.72
C ILE A 169 8.52 0.35 12.11
N ILE A 170 8.44 1.29 13.07
CA ILE A 170 8.01 1.00 14.44
C ILE A 170 6.53 0.60 14.47
N VAL A 171 5.68 1.31 13.74
CA VAL A 171 4.25 0.97 13.63
C VAL A 171 4.05 -0.39 12.98
N CYS A 172 4.76 -0.69 11.88
CA CYS A 172 4.71 -2.00 11.24
C CYS A 172 5.21 -3.11 12.17
N LEU A 173 6.26 -2.86 12.96
CA LEU A 173 6.76 -3.83 13.93
C LEU A 173 5.70 -4.18 14.97
N VAL A 174 4.97 -3.19 15.50
CA VAL A 174 3.85 -3.40 16.42
C VAL A 174 2.73 -4.20 15.76
N VAL A 175 2.35 -3.85 14.52
CA VAL A 175 1.31 -4.59 13.77
C VAL A 175 1.71 -6.04 13.51
N PHE A 176 2.95 -6.29 13.10
CA PHE A 176 3.44 -7.66 12.86
C PHE A 176 3.51 -8.47 14.16
N SER A 177 3.90 -7.83 15.26
CA SER A 177 3.93 -8.43 16.61
C SER A 177 2.53 -8.76 17.12
N ALA A 178 1.59 -7.83 16.96
CA ALA A 178 0.19 -8.06 17.27
C ALA A 178 -0.38 -9.22 16.45
N SER A 179 -0.08 -9.28 15.15
CA SER A 179 -0.49 -10.38 14.27
C SER A 179 0.12 -11.73 14.70
N TYR A 180 1.40 -11.73 15.08
CA TYR A 180 2.09 -12.93 15.59
C TYR A 180 1.43 -13.45 16.87
N TYR A 181 1.21 -12.59 17.87
CA TYR A 181 0.57 -12.99 19.11
C TYR A 181 -0.91 -13.33 18.95
N PHE A 182 -1.63 -12.64 18.07
CA PHE A 182 -2.99 -13.00 17.69
C PHE A 182 -3.04 -14.43 17.16
N CYS A 183 -2.14 -14.80 16.25
CA CYS A 183 -2.06 -16.17 15.74
C CYS A 183 -1.58 -17.19 16.79
N LYS A 184 -0.80 -16.76 17.79
CA LYS A 184 -0.30 -17.61 18.87
C LYS A 184 -1.35 -17.94 19.93
N PHE A 185 -2.21 -16.98 20.26
CA PHE A 185 -3.16 -17.10 21.38
C PHE A 185 -4.59 -17.39 20.96
N MET A 186 -5.01 -17.03 19.74
CA MET A 186 -6.40 -17.23 19.32
C MET A 186 -6.64 -18.65 18.81
N PRO A 187 -7.87 -19.17 18.99
CA PRO A 187 -8.24 -20.48 18.46
C PRO A 187 -8.39 -20.45 16.94
N GLN A 188 -8.18 -21.61 16.31
CA GLN A 188 -8.10 -21.74 14.85
C GLN A 188 -9.39 -21.34 14.11
N PHE A 189 -10.54 -21.38 14.77
CA PHE A 189 -11.82 -20.95 14.19
C PHE A 189 -11.90 -19.43 14.00
N ILE A 190 -11.15 -18.63 14.77
CA ILE A 190 -11.06 -17.17 14.61
C ILE A 190 -9.98 -16.82 13.58
N ILE A 191 -8.85 -17.53 13.63
CA ILE A 191 -7.70 -17.25 12.76
C ILE A 191 -8.05 -17.49 11.28
N LYS A 192 -8.73 -18.60 10.97
CA LYS A 192 -9.03 -18.99 9.57
C LYS A 192 -9.84 -17.94 8.79
N PRO A 193 -10.96 -17.39 9.31
CA PRO A 193 -11.69 -16.31 8.64
C PRO A 193 -10.84 -15.06 8.41
N VAL A 194 -10.05 -14.64 9.42
CA VAL A 194 -9.18 -13.46 9.33
C VAL A 194 -8.08 -13.67 8.28
N GLN A 195 -7.49 -14.86 8.23
CA GLN A 195 -6.51 -15.21 7.19
C GLN A 195 -7.13 -15.22 5.79
N LEU A 196 -8.35 -15.75 5.65
CA LEU A 196 -9.06 -15.76 4.37
C LEU A 196 -9.33 -14.34 3.87
N LEU A 197 -9.81 -13.45 4.75
CA LEU A 197 -9.98 -12.02 4.43
C LEU A 197 -8.65 -11.39 4.00
N GLY A 198 -7.57 -11.64 4.76
CA GLY A 198 -6.24 -11.12 4.46
C GLY A 198 -5.69 -11.57 3.10
N GLN A 199 -5.92 -12.82 2.71
CA GLN A 199 -5.50 -13.34 1.40
C GLN A 199 -6.21 -12.67 0.22
N GLN A 200 -7.42 -12.15 0.45
CA GLN A 200 -8.20 -11.44 -0.57
C GLN A 200 -7.99 -9.91 -0.55
N THR A 201 -7.07 -9.40 0.28
CA THR A 201 -6.85 -7.96 0.46
C THR A 201 -6.57 -7.22 -0.85
N LEU A 202 -5.80 -7.82 -1.77
CA LEU A 202 -5.47 -7.20 -3.05
C LEU A 202 -6.70 -7.07 -3.95
N GLY A 203 -7.55 -8.11 -3.99
CA GLY A 203 -8.83 -8.07 -4.68
C GLY A 203 -9.75 -7.00 -4.10
N ILE A 204 -9.89 -6.97 -2.77
CA ILE A 204 -10.68 -5.97 -2.05
C ILE A 204 -10.16 -4.56 -2.35
N MET A 205 -8.85 -4.35 -2.29
CA MET A 205 -8.22 -3.06 -2.54
C MET A 205 -8.55 -2.55 -3.96
N PHE A 206 -8.46 -3.37 -4.99
CA PHE A 206 -8.75 -2.92 -6.36
C PHE A 206 -10.25 -2.78 -6.68
N LEU A 207 -11.11 -3.57 -6.02
CA LEU A 207 -12.54 -3.60 -6.32
C LEU A 207 -13.38 -2.61 -5.49
N HIS A 208 -13.02 -2.35 -4.23
CA HIS A 208 -13.92 -1.63 -3.32
C HIS A 208 -14.34 -0.26 -3.85
N LYS A 209 -13.43 0.52 -4.45
CA LYS A 209 -13.79 1.82 -5.05
C LYS A 209 -14.70 1.69 -6.26
N ALA A 210 -14.51 0.66 -7.09
CA ALA A 210 -15.40 0.40 -8.21
C ALA A 210 -16.79 -0.01 -7.71
N VAL A 211 -16.87 -0.76 -6.61
CA VAL A 211 -18.14 -1.16 -6.01
C VAL A 211 -18.85 0.03 -5.34
N ILE A 212 -18.12 0.89 -4.60
CA ILE A 212 -18.68 2.13 -4.03
C ILE A 212 -19.29 2.96 -5.16
N ASP A 213 -18.54 3.24 -6.22
CA ASP A 213 -19.03 4.04 -7.34
C ASP A 213 -20.30 3.43 -8.01
N ILE A 214 -20.50 2.10 -7.94
CA ILE A 214 -21.73 1.44 -8.45
C ILE A 214 -22.90 1.58 -7.47
N ILE A 215 -22.63 1.45 -6.17
CA ILE A 215 -23.64 1.56 -5.10
C ILE A 215 -24.16 3.01 -5.03
N ASP A 216 -23.25 3.98 -5.13
CA ASP A 216 -23.58 5.40 -5.14
C ASP A 216 -24.48 5.74 -6.34
N GLU A 217 -24.14 5.26 -7.54
CA GLU A 217 -24.95 5.45 -8.75
C GLU A 217 -26.33 4.75 -8.65
N ALA A 218 -26.43 3.66 -7.88
CA ALA A 218 -27.68 2.97 -7.60
C ALA A 218 -28.57 3.69 -6.56
N GLY A 219 -28.13 4.82 -6.00
CA GLY A 219 -28.92 5.68 -5.12
C GLY A 219 -28.88 5.32 -3.63
N TYR A 220 -27.95 4.46 -3.22
CA TYR A 220 -27.73 4.17 -1.80
C TYR A 220 -26.76 5.19 -1.20
N ASN A 221 -27.27 6.12 -0.39
CA ASN A 221 -26.48 7.21 0.18
C ASN A 221 -26.25 6.99 1.69
N GLY A 222 -25.20 6.26 2.04
CA GLY A 222 -24.83 6.03 3.43
C GLY A 222 -23.41 5.51 3.54
N ALA A 223 -22.47 6.38 3.93
CA ALA A 223 -21.03 6.08 3.94
C ALA A 223 -20.63 4.77 4.65
N ILE A 224 -21.29 4.44 5.77
CA ILE A 224 -21.05 3.19 6.51
C ILE A 224 -21.56 1.99 5.70
N MET A 225 -22.78 2.10 5.18
CA MET A 225 -23.41 1.03 4.40
C MET A 225 -22.66 0.79 3.08
N GLU A 226 -22.29 1.85 2.35
CA GLU A 226 -21.46 1.80 1.15
C GLU A 226 -20.13 1.09 1.44
N THR A 227 -19.45 1.46 2.52
CA THR A 227 -18.16 0.85 2.88
C THR A 227 -18.31 -0.63 3.20
N VAL A 228 -19.31 -1.00 4.01
CA VAL A 228 -19.57 -2.40 4.39
C VAL A 228 -19.92 -3.23 3.16
N LEU A 229 -20.84 -2.76 2.32
CA LEU A 229 -21.24 -3.44 1.09
C LEU A 229 -20.07 -3.55 0.11
N ALA A 230 -19.29 -2.49 -0.05
CA ALA A 230 -18.13 -2.49 -0.94
C ALA A 230 -17.10 -3.53 -0.53
N VAL A 231 -16.80 -3.66 0.76
CA VAL A 231 -15.88 -4.68 1.26
C VAL A 231 -16.48 -6.08 1.08
N LEU A 232 -17.75 -6.30 1.43
CA LEU A 232 -18.40 -7.61 1.32
C LEU A 232 -18.50 -8.10 -0.12
N ILE A 233 -18.97 -7.23 -1.03
CA ILE A 233 -19.09 -7.55 -2.46
C ILE A 233 -17.71 -7.77 -3.06
N SER A 234 -16.72 -6.92 -2.76
CA SER A 234 -15.36 -7.10 -3.27
C SER A 234 -14.73 -8.40 -2.78
N PHE A 235 -14.97 -8.77 -1.51
CA PHE A 235 -14.53 -10.04 -0.95
C PHE A 235 -15.19 -11.24 -1.66
N ALA A 236 -16.52 -11.20 -1.82
CA ALA A 236 -17.27 -12.25 -2.50
C ALA A 236 -16.82 -12.45 -3.96
N LEU A 237 -16.61 -11.34 -4.70
CA LEU A 237 -16.10 -11.36 -6.07
C LEU A 237 -14.67 -11.92 -6.14
N SER A 238 -13.81 -11.55 -5.20
CA SER A 238 -12.43 -12.04 -5.13
C SER A 238 -12.39 -13.55 -4.86
N LEU A 239 -13.24 -14.05 -3.95
CA LEU A 239 -13.39 -15.49 -3.70
C LEU A 239 -13.92 -16.24 -4.93
N LEU A 240 -14.96 -15.70 -5.58
CA LEU A 240 -15.56 -16.29 -6.78
C LEU A 240 -14.55 -16.38 -7.92
N TYR A 241 -13.75 -15.33 -8.12
CA TYR A 241 -12.64 -15.33 -9.09
C TYR A 241 -11.61 -16.42 -8.76
N GLY A 242 -11.20 -16.53 -7.49
CA GLY A 242 -10.27 -17.57 -7.03
C GLY A 242 -10.79 -18.98 -7.31
N PHE A 243 -12.07 -19.23 -7.02
CA PHE A 243 -12.72 -20.52 -7.26
C PHE A 243 -12.79 -20.87 -8.75
N ILE A 244 -13.21 -19.92 -9.59
CA ILE A 244 -13.28 -20.11 -11.05
C ILE A 244 -11.90 -20.42 -11.62
N LYS A 245 -10.87 -19.66 -11.23
CA LYS A 245 -9.48 -19.86 -11.67
C LYS A 245 -8.97 -21.27 -11.31
N GLN A 246 -9.26 -21.73 -10.10
CA GLN A 246 -8.87 -23.07 -9.67
C GLN A 246 -9.58 -24.17 -10.48
N ARG A 247 -10.86 -24.00 -10.76
CA ARG A 247 -11.64 -24.94 -11.59
C ARG A 247 -11.10 -25.02 -13.02
N PHE A 248 -10.76 -23.89 -13.64
CA PHE A 248 -10.14 -23.86 -14.96
C PHE A 248 -8.77 -24.55 -14.97
N LYS A 249 -7.91 -24.27 -13.99
CA LYS A 249 -6.59 -24.93 -13.88
C LYS A 249 -6.73 -26.45 -13.76
N ASN A 250 -7.64 -26.93 -12.91
CA ASN A 250 -7.89 -28.36 -12.73
C ASN A 250 -8.44 -29.01 -14.01
N SER A 251 -9.26 -28.29 -14.78
CA SER A 251 -9.77 -28.79 -16.07
C SER A 251 -8.68 -28.91 -17.14
N GLN A 252 -7.71 -27.99 -17.18
CA GLN A 252 -6.57 -28.06 -18.11
C GLN A 252 -5.62 -29.21 -17.75
N ILE A 253 -5.32 -29.39 -16.46
CA ILE A 253 -4.46 -30.50 -15.99
C ILE A 253 -5.10 -31.87 -16.33
N ARG A 254 -6.43 -31.99 -16.19
CA ARG A 254 -7.14 -33.21 -16.59
C ARG A 254 -7.10 -33.47 -18.10
N ARG A 255 -7.09 -32.42 -18.93
CA ARG A 255 -6.97 -32.53 -20.40
C ARG A 255 -5.56 -32.82 -20.90
N SER A 256 -4.52 -32.47 -20.13
CA SER A 256 -3.12 -32.78 -20.48
C SER A 256 -2.66 -34.17 -19.99
N ALA A 257 -3.47 -34.81 -19.12
CA ALA A 257 -3.21 -36.14 -18.59
C ALA A 257 -4.01 -37.25 -19.31
N SER A 258 -4.86 -36.88 -20.26
CA SER A 258 -5.59 -37.75 -21.19
C SER A 258 -4.97 -37.70 -22.57
#